data_AF-A0A4Q3M0T4-F1
#
_entry.id   AF-A0A4Q3M0T4-F1
#
_cell.length_a   1.000
_cell.length_b   1.000
_cell.length_c   1.000
_cell.angle_alpha   90.00
_cell.angle_beta   90.00
_cell.angle_gamma   90.00
#
_symmetry.space_group_name_H-M   'P 1'
#
loop_
_entity.id
_entity.type
_entity.pdbx_description
1 polymer ?
#
loop_
_entity_poly.entity_id
_entity_poly.type
_entity_poly.pdbx_seq_one_letter_code
_entity_poly.pdbx_strand_id
1 'polypeptide(L)' 'MQRIGRLQAQAAACGVALRAPPPLPATCCGRGCNGCVWEGFYAAAQWWDEDAVHAIAQAAPVPARASAAQSGD' A
#
# COMPACT_ATOMS: atom_id res chain seq x y z
N MET A 1 10.36 -0.21 1.96
CA MET A 1 9.97 -1.31 1.04
C MET A 1 9.16 -2.43 1.69
N GLN A 2 9.26 -2.64 3.00
CA GLN A 2 8.55 -3.74 3.69
C GLN A 2 7.01 -3.73 3.52
N ARG A 3 6.40 -2.53 3.40
CA ARG A 3 4.94 -2.38 3.21
C ARG A 3 4.45 -2.91 1.87
N ILE A 4 5.17 -2.63 0.77
CA ILE A 4 4.84 -3.12 -0.58
C ILE A 4 4.80 -4.65 -0.61
N GLY A 5 5.85 -5.29 -0.07
CA GLY A 5 5.93 -6.75 -0.03
C GLY A 5 4.81 -7.39 0.80
N ARG A 6 4.43 -6.75 1.92
CA ARG A 6 3.32 -7.22 2.77
C ARG A 6 1.98 -7.16 2.03
N LEU A 7 1.68 -6.04 1.36
CA LEU A 7 0.43 -5.89 0.62
C LEU A 7 0.37 -6.81 -0.60
N GLN A 8 1.48 -7.01 -1.31
CA GLN A 8 1.55 -7.97 -2.41
C GLN A 8 1.28 -9.41 -1.93
N ALA A 9 1.86 -9.82 -0.80
CA ALA A 9 1.61 -11.13 -0.22
C ALA A 9 0.14 -11.32 0.21
N GLN A 10 -0.46 -10.29 0.82
CA GLN A 10 -1.89 -10.31 1.20
C GLN A 10 -2.81 -10.37 -0.03
N ALA A 11 -2.53 -9.57 -1.05
CA ALA A 11 -3.29 -9.59 -2.29
C ALA A 11 -3.20 -10.96 -2.98
N ALA A 12 -2.01 -11.57 -3.02
CA ALA A 12 -1.83 -12.92 -3.54
C ALA A 12 -2.65 -13.96 -2.77
N ALA A 13 -2.72 -13.85 -1.44
CA ALA A 13 -3.55 -14.73 -0.61
C ALA A 13 -5.05 -14.55 -0.85
N CYS A 14 -5.48 -13.33 -1.21
CA CYS A 14 -6.86 -13.02 -1.58
C CYS A 14 -7.16 -13.24 -3.08
N GLY A 15 -6.18 -13.66 -3.89
CA GLY A 15 -6.34 -13.83 -5.33
C GLY A 15 -6.52 -12.51 -6.11
N VAL A 16 -6.04 -11.38 -5.55
CA VAL A 16 -6.15 -10.04 -6.13
C VAL A 16 -4.86 -9.65 -6.82
N ALA A 17 -4.97 -9.15 -8.05
CA ALA A 17 -3.87 -8.48 -8.72
C ALA A 17 -3.83 -7.00 -8.32
N LEU A 18 -2.73 -6.57 -7.69
CA LEU A 18 -2.47 -5.15 -7.43
C LEU A 18 -1.85 -4.48 -8.66
N ARG A 19 -2.14 -3.19 -8.83
CA ARG A 19 -1.39 -2.30 -9.74
C ARG A 19 0.10 -2.31 -9.37
N ALA A 20 0.98 -2.10 -10.34
CA ALA A 20 2.41 -2.04 -10.07
C ALA A 20 2.74 -0.86 -9.12
N PRO A 21 3.63 -1.04 -8.13
CA PRO A 21 4.07 0.06 -7.28
C PRO A 21 4.84 1.10 -8.09
N PRO A 22 4.82 2.39 -7.68
CA PRO A 22 5.60 3.42 -8.36
C PRO A 22 7.10 3.08 -8.31
N PRO A 23 7.83 3.27 -9.42
CA PRO A 23 9.27 3.02 -9.46
C PRO A 23 10.00 4.02 -8.58
N LEU A 24 11.06 3.56 -7.89
CA LEU A 24 11.95 4.45 -7.17
C LEU A 24 12.57 5.48 -8.13
N PRO A 25 12.57 6.77 -7.80
CA PRO A 25 13.24 7.76 -8.62
C PRO A 25 14.76 7.52 -8.59
N ALA A 26 15.39 7.56 -9.76
CA ALA A 26 16.81 7.26 -9.93
C ALA A 26 17.74 8.42 -9.52
N THR A 27 17.23 9.65 -9.46
CA THR A 27 18.03 10.84 -9.16
C THR A 27 17.25 11.83 -8.31
N CYS A 28 17.88 12.34 -7.24
CA CYS A 28 17.39 13.54 -6.58
C CYS A 28 17.65 14.74 -7.49
N CYS A 29 16.64 15.59 -7.76
CA CYS A 29 16.78 16.70 -8.71
C CYS A 29 17.63 17.87 -8.19
N GLY A 30 18.23 17.75 -7.00
CA GLY A 30 19.20 18.71 -6.43
C GLY A 30 18.62 20.08 -6.06
N ARG A 31 17.32 20.32 -6.26
CA ARG A 31 16.64 21.61 -6.06
C ARG A 31 16.06 21.82 -4.65
N GLY A 32 16.30 20.88 -3.73
CA GLY A 32 15.63 20.83 -2.44
C GLY A 32 14.37 19.95 -2.47
N CYS A 33 13.69 19.79 -1.33
CA CYS A 33 12.55 18.87 -1.20
C CYS A 33 11.30 19.36 -1.94
N ASN A 34 11.02 20.67 -1.89
CA ASN A 34 9.84 21.27 -2.52
C ASN A 34 9.90 21.13 -4.04
N GLY A 35 8.95 20.42 -4.65
CA GLY A 35 8.93 20.16 -6.09
C GLY A 35 9.95 19.13 -6.59
N CYS A 36 10.51 18.32 -5.68
CA CYS A 36 11.39 17.23 -6.06
C CYS A 36 10.61 16.04 -6.63
N VAL A 37 11.24 15.25 -7.50
CA VAL A 37 10.68 13.97 -7.98
C VAL A 37 10.26 13.05 -6.82
N TRP A 38 10.91 13.22 -5.66
CA TRP A 38 10.56 12.53 -4.43
C TRP A 38 9.16 12.87 -3.92
N GLU A 39 8.68 14.12 -4.02
CA GLU A 39 7.31 14.45 -3.61
C GLU A 39 6.27 13.74 -4.47
N GLY A 40 6.47 13.75 -5.79
CA GLY A 40 5.62 13.01 -6.72
C GLY A 40 5.67 11.51 -6.45
N PHE A 41 6.86 10.96 -6.17
CA PHE A 41 7.02 9.56 -5.80
C PHE A 41 6.29 9.22 -4.49
N TYR A 42 6.42 10.02 -3.44
CA TYR A 42 5.75 9.77 -2.17
C TYR A 42 4.23 9.89 -2.30
N ALA A 43 3.72 10.88 -3.04
CA ALA A 43 2.30 11.00 -3.33
C ALA A 43 1.77 9.77 -4.09
N ALA A 44 2.47 9.34 -5.14
CA ALA A 44 2.12 8.14 -5.89
C ALA A 44 2.19 6.87 -5.04
N ALA A 45 3.17 6.77 -4.12
CA ALA A 45 3.32 5.64 -3.23
C ALA A 45 2.20 5.59 -2.18
N GLN A 46 1.76 6.74 -1.67
CA GLN A 46 0.60 6.83 -0.78
C GLN A 46 -0.68 6.40 -1.52
N TRP A 47 -0.94 6.92 -2.71
CA TRP A 47 -2.13 6.52 -3.48
C TRP A 47 -2.12 5.04 -3.86
N TRP A 48 -0.96 4.49 -4.21
CA TRP A 48 -0.83 3.06 -4.48
C TRP A 48 -1.17 2.21 -3.25
N ASP A 49 -0.75 2.64 -2.06
CA ASP A 49 -0.99 1.92 -0.83
C ASP A 49 -2.47 1.91 -0.44
N GLU A 50 -3.13 3.06 -0.52
CA GLU A 50 -4.57 3.19 -0.30
C GLU A 50 -5.39 2.31 -1.29
N ASP A 51 -5.04 2.37 -2.58
CA ASP A 51 -5.67 1.52 -3.61
C ASP A 51 -5.46 0.03 -3.31
N ALA A 52 -4.27 -0.36 -2.88
CA ALA A 52 -3.96 -1.75 -2.58
C ALA A 52 -4.74 -2.28 -1.37
N VAL A 53 -4.82 -1.50 -0.29
CA VAL A 53 -5.64 -1.83 0.88
C VAL A 53 -7.11 -1.95 0.49
N HIS A 54 -7.61 -1.01 -0.33
CA HIS A 54 -8.99 -1.02 -0.79
C HIS A 54 -9.30 -2.28 -1.62
N ALA A 55 -8.45 -2.61 -2.60
CA ALA A 55 -8.62 -3.78 -3.45
C ALA A 55 -8.61 -5.09 -2.65
N ILE A 56 -7.71 -5.20 -1.66
CA ILE A 56 -7.65 -6.36 -0.77
C ILE A 56 -8.93 -6.44 0.07
N ALA A 57 -9.39 -5.34 0.66
CA ALA A 57 -10.60 -5.33 1.48
C ALA A 57 -11.86 -5.70 0.70
N GLN A 58 -11.95 -5.32 -0.58
CA GLN A 58 -13.07 -5.68 -1.45
C GLN A 58 -13.09 -7.15 -1.85
N ALA A 59 -11.91 -7.75 -2.01
CA ALA A 59 -11.79 -9.15 -2.40
C ALA A 59 -11.72 -10.12 -1.23
N ALA A 60 -11.32 -9.63 -0.05
CA ALA A 60 -11.43 -10.39 1.17
C ALA A 60 -12.91 -10.74 1.34
N PRO A 61 -13.28 -12.04 1.40
CA PRO A 61 -14.64 -12.38 1.77
C PRO A 61 -14.91 -11.71 3.11
N VAL A 62 -16.01 -10.95 3.20
CA VAL A 62 -16.45 -10.27 4.43
C VAL A 62 -16.18 -11.24 5.58
N PRO A 63 -15.26 -10.94 6.52
CA PRO A 63 -15.12 -11.79 7.67
C PRO A 63 -16.48 -11.70 8.37
N ALA A 64 -17.25 -12.80 8.31
CA ALA A 64 -18.45 -12.93 9.11
C ALA A 64 -18.04 -12.51 10.52
N ARG A 65 -18.58 -11.36 10.96
CA ARG A 65 -18.07 -10.51 12.03
C ARG A 65 -17.30 -11.34 13.07
N ALA A 66 -15.98 -11.22 13.07
CA ALA A 66 -15.15 -11.74 14.16
C ALA A 66 -15.45 -10.90 15.42
N SER A 67 -16.62 -11.15 16.02
CA SER A 67 -16.89 -10.86 17.41
C SER A 67 -16.01 -11.79 18.23
N ALA A 68 -14.78 -11.37 18.55
CA ALA A 68 -14.05 -11.89 19.71
C ALA A 68 -12.87 -10.97 20.08
N ALA A 69 -13.00 -10.38 21.26
CA ALA A 69 -11.93 -10.05 22.20
C ALA A 69 -10.88 -9.02 21.78
N GLN A 70 -11.19 -7.75 22.07
CA GLN A 70 -10.22 -6.88 22.74
C GLN A 70 -10.58 -6.93 24.24
N SER A 71 -9.84 -7.73 25.01
CA SER A 71 -9.95 -7.81 26.47
C SER A 71 -8.55 -7.99 27.08
N GLY A 72 -8.20 -7.12 28.04
CA GLY A 72 -7.00 -7.16 28.89
C GLY A 72 -5.74 -6.61 28.20
N ASP A 73 -4.96 -5.66 28.75
CA ASP A 73 -4.65 -5.33 30.16
C ASP A 73 -4.46 -3.81 30.32
#